data_AF-A0A382W7F1-F1
#
_entry.id   AF-A0A382W7F1-F1
#
_cell.length_a   1.000
_cell.length_b   1.000
_cell.length_c   1.000
_cell.angle_alpha   90.00
_cell.angle_beta   90.00
_cell.angle_gamma   90.00
#
_symmetry.space_group_name_H-M   'P 1'
#
loop_
_entity.id
_entity.type
_entity.pdbx_description
1 polymer ?
#
loop_
_entity_poly.entity_id
_entity_poly.type
_entity_poly.pdbx_seq_one_letter_code
_entity_poly.pdbx_strand_id
1 'polypeptide(L)'
;MTQHERPSQEEFDNSARWYKSVTPKYTLDWYVKWVASVFVLSAMSIRGIMELAPYDLGLSIIGVTLWLWVSLLWKDRALIVLNSVGLLFLIKTFVMSIIQ
;
A
#
# COMPACT_ATOMS: atom_id res chain seq x y z
N MET A 1 -36.94 13.99 -5.23
CA MET A 1 -35.64 13.30 -5.15
C MET A 1 -34.91 13.63 -6.45
N THR A 2 -34.12 14.71 -6.46
CA THR A 2 -33.48 15.21 -7.69
C THR A 2 -32.44 14.20 -8.15
N GLN A 3 -32.56 13.73 -9.38
CA GLN A 3 -31.55 12.89 -10.01
C GLN A 3 -30.24 13.70 -10.04
N HIS A 4 -29.25 13.32 -9.23
CA HIS A 4 -27.93 13.95 -9.31
C HIS A 4 -27.28 13.49 -10.62
N GLU A 5 -27.50 14.29 -11.66
CA GLU A 5 -26.89 14.11 -12.96
C GLU A 5 -25.37 14.13 -12.80
N ARG A 6 -24.70 13.09 -13.32
CA ARG A 6 -23.24 13.01 -13.24
C ARG A 6 -22.66 14.17 -14.05
N PRO A 7 -21.66 14.90 -13.52
CA PRO A 7 -21.07 16.03 -14.23
C PRO A 7 -20.44 15.54 -15.55
N SER A 8 -20.38 16.43 -16.54
CA SER A 8 -19.54 16.19 -17.71
C SER A 8 -18.07 16.06 -17.28
N GLN A 9 -17.24 15.39 -18.09
CA GLN A 9 -15.83 15.22 -17.78
C GLN A 9 -15.13 16.58 -17.61
N GLU A 10 -15.46 17.57 -18.46
CA GLU A 10 -14.94 18.93 -18.34
C GLU A 10 -15.38 19.64 -17.05
N GLU A 11 -16.61 19.45 -16.59
CA GLU A 11 -17.09 20.04 -15.32
C GLU A 11 -16.42 19.36 -14.11
N PHE A 12 -16.22 18.04 -14.18
CA PHE A 12 -15.51 17.29 -13.13
C PHE A 12 -14.06 17.76 -13.02
N ASP A 13 -13.38 17.96 -14.15
CA ASP A 13 -11.97 18.33 -14.20
C ASP A 13 -11.73 19.82 -13.87
N ASN A 14 -12.69 20.71 -14.10
CA ASN A 14 -12.52 22.15 -13.89
C ASN A 14 -13.23 22.71 -12.65
N SER A 15 -14.11 21.96 -12.00
CA SER A 15 -14.80 22.46 -10.80
C SER A 15 -14.09 22.08 -9.50
N ALA A 16 -14.15 22.99 -8.54
CA ALA A 16 -13.80 22.72 -7.14
C ALA A 16 -14.94 22.03 -6.37
N ARG A 17 -16.13 21.89 -6.99
CA ARG A 17 -17.31 21.24 -6.40
C ARG A 17 -17.09 19.74 -6.20
N TRP A 18 -16.31 19.11 -7.08
CA TRP A 18 -16.15 17.66 -7.11
C TRP A 18 -14.81 17.23 -6.53
N TYR A 19 -14.84 16.20 -5.68
CA TYR A 19 -13.64 15.59 -5.12
C TYR A 19 -12.94 14.73 -6.19
N LYS A 20 -11.70 15.08 -6.49
CA LYS A 20 -10.85 14.33 -7.42
C LYS A 20 -10.02 13.33 -6.63
N SER A 21 -10.21 12.05 -6.91
CA SER A 21 -9.34 11.00 -6.38
C SER A 21 -7.90 11.29 -6.78
N VAL A 22 -7.00 11.29 -5.78
CA VAL A 22 -5.56 11.47 -6.00
C VAL A 22 -4.94 10.28 -6.75
N THR A 23 -5.65 9.14 -6.83
CA THR A 23 -5.24 7.98 -7.64
C THR A 23 -6.18 7.83 -8.83
N PRO A 24 -5.72 8.09 -10.06
CA PRO A 24 -6.47 7.73 -11.25
C PRO A 24 -6.69 6.21 -11.24
N LYS A 25 -7.89 5.76 -11.61
CA LYS A 25 -8.15 4.32 -11.71
C LYS A 25 -7.37 3.77 -12.92
N TYR A 26 -6.91 2.53 -12.83
CA TYR A 26 -6.20 1.81 -13.91
C TYR A 26 -4.77 2.27 -14.22
N THR A 27 -4.13 3.04 -13.32
CA THR A 27 -2.69 3.32 -13.40
C THR A 27 -1.86 2.25 -12.68
N LEU A 28 -0.55 2.21 -12.96
CA LEU A 28 0.37 1.25 -12.34
C LEU A 28 0.30 1.32 -10.80
N ASP A 29 0.32 2.52 -10.22
CA ASP A 29 0.22 2.72 -8.77
C ASP A 29 -1.11 2.20 -8.19
N TRP A 30 -2.19 2.26 -8.96
CA TRP A 30 -3.49 1.72 -8.57
C TRP A 30 -3.45 0.19 -8.42
N TYR A 31 -2.80 -0.53 -9.34
CA TYR A 31 -2.68 -1.99 -9.23
C TYR A 31 -1.69 -2.39 -8.13
N VAL A 32 -0.53 -1.73 -8.08
CA VAL A 32 0.53 -2.08 -7.12
C VAL A 32 0.06 -1.89 -5.68
N LYS A 33 -0.70 -0.84 -5.35
CA LYS A 33 -1.21 -0.64 -3.98
C LYS A 33 -2.14 -1.75 -3.51
N TRP A 34 -2.97 -2.29 -4.41
CA TRP A 34 -3.89 -3.38 -4.07
C TRP A 34 -3.14 -4.69 -3.89
N VAL A 35 -2.19 -4.98 -4.77
CA VAL A 35 -1.30 -6.14 -4.62
C VAL A 35 -0.51 -6.04 -3.31
N ALA A 36 0.07 -4.87 -3.01
CA ALA A 36 0.76 -4.60 -1.75
C ALA A 36 -0.15 -4.86 -0.53
N SER A 37 -1.39 -4.37 -0.60
CA SER A 37 -2.39 -4.56 0.46
C SER A 37 -2.74 -6.03 0.68
N VAL A 38 -2.87 -6.83 -0.38
CA VAL A 38 -3.11 -8.28 -0.26
C VAL A 38 -1.98 -8.94 0.51
N PHE A 39 -0.71 -8.68 0.17
CA PHE A 39 0.43 -9.24 0.90
C PHE A 39 0.44 -8.84 2.38
N VAL A 40 0.22 -7.56 2.69
CA VAL A 40 0.16 -7.07 4.08
C VAL A 40 -0.99 -7.73 4.86
N LEU A 41 -2.17 -7.87 4.25
CA LEU A 41 -3.33 -8.48 4.90
C LEU A 41 -3.15 -9.99 5.09
N SER A 42 -2.57 -10.69 4.11
CA SER A 42 -2.22 -12.10 4.26
C SER A 42 -1.23 -12.31 5.40
N ALA A 43 -0.20 -11.47 5.52
CA ALA A 43 0.72 -11.50 6.65
C ALA A 43 -0.02 -11.25 7.98
N MET A 44 -0.87 -10.22 8.04
CA MET A 44 -1.66 -9.89 9.22
C MET A 44 -2.62 -11.02 9.64
N SER A 45 -3.17 -11.76 8.69
CA SER A 45 -4.11 -12.85 8.97
C SER A 45 -3.49 -14.05 9.69
N ILE A 46 -2.17 -14.26 9.54
CA ILE A 46 -1.43 -15.37 10.16
C ILE A 46 -0.55 -14.90 11.33
N ARG A 47 -0.57 -13.60 11.63
CA ARG A 47 0.29 -12.97 12.63
C ARG A 47 0.00 -13.52 14.02
N GLY A 48 1.06 -13.88 14.73
CA GLY A 48 0.98 -14.47 16.07
C GLY A 48 0.90 -16.00 16.09
N ILE A 49 0.80 -16.66 14.93
CA ILE A 49 0.91 -18.12 14.83
C ILE A 49 2.38 -18.48 14.72
N MET A 50 2.93 -19.12 15.76
CA MET A 50 4.36 -19.40 15.89
C MET A 50 4.94 -20.17 14.68
N GLU A 51 4.25 -21.21 14.22
CA GLU A 51 4.70 -22.03 13.09
C GLU A 51 4.69 -21.29 11.75
N LEU A 52 3.89 -20.23 11.64
CA LEU A 52 3.75 -19.44 10.42
C LEU A 52 4.56 -18.13 10.45
N ALA A 53 5.33 -17.89 11.51
CA ALA A 53 6.13 -16.67 11.67
C ALA A 53 7.07 -16.37 10.47
N PRO A 54 7.75 -17.35 9.84
CA PRO A 54 8.57 -17.08 8.66
C PRO A 54 7.75 -16.60 7.46
N TYR A 55 6.53 -17.13 7.29
CA TYR A 55 5.62 -16.72 6.23
C TYR A 55 5.06 -15.32 6.50
N ASP A 56 4.71 -14.99 7.75
CA ASP A 56 4.32 -13.62 8.15
C ASP A 56 5.43 -12.62 7.80
N LEU A 57 6.67 -12.95 8.16
CA LEU A 57 7.83 -12.11 7.87
C LEU A 57 8.05 -11.92 6.37
N GLY A 58 8.03 -13.00 5.59
CA GLY A 58 8.19 -12.94 4.13
C GLY A 58 7.10 -12.14 3.43
N LEU A 59 5.84 -12.41 3.77
CA LEU A 59 4.69 -11.67 3.22
C LEU A 59 4.73 -10.18 3.63
N SER A 60 5.13 -9.89 4.86
CA SER A 60 5.30 -8.51 5.35
C SER A 60 6.40 -7.77 4.58
N ILE A 61 7.55 -8.40 4.32
CA ILE A 61 8.64 -7.80 3.54
C ILE A 61 8.16 -7.45 2.13
N ILE A 62 7.48 -8.38 1.45
CA ILE A 62 6.95 -8.15 0.10
C ILE A 62 5.92 -7.01 0.13
N GLY A 63 4.94 -7.08 1.04
CA GLY A 63 3.87 -6.09 1.15
C GLY A 63 4.40 -4.68 1.45
N VAL A 64 5.32 -4.53 2.41
CA VAL A 64 5.91 -3.24 2.78
C VAL A 64 6.83 -2.70 1.67
N THR A 65 7.57 -3.56 0.96
CA THR A 65 8.39 -3.14 -0.19
C THR A 65 7.52 -2.59 -1.32
N LEU A 66 6.41 -3.24 -1.64
CA LEU A 66 5.47 -2.76 -2.65
C LEU A 66 4.78 -1.45 -2.21
N TRP A 67 4.42 -1.32 -0.93
CA TRP A 67 3.90 -0.07 -0.38
C TRP A 67 4.92 1.07 -0.40
N LEU A 68 6.21 0.78 -0.15
CA LEU A 68 7.29 1.75 -0.32
C LEU A 68 7.36 2.24 -1.77
N TRP A 69 7.25 1.33 -2.74
CA TRP A 69 7.21 1.71 -4.16
C TRP A 69 6.01 2.63 -4.48
N VAL A 70 4.81 2.29 -4.01
CA VAL A 70 3.62 3.15 -4.15
C VAL A 70 3.84 4.52 -3.51
N SER A 71 4.47 4.56 -2.33
CA SER A 71 4.77 5.80 -1.62
C SER A 71 5.70 6.71 -2.42
N LEU A 72 6.69 6.14 -3.11
CA LEU A 72 7.59 6.86 -4.02
C LEU A 72 6.83 7.38 -5.25
N LEU A 73 5.93 6.59 -5.83
CA LEU A 73 5.08 7.01 -6.97
C LEU A 73 4.18 8.19 -6.58
N TRP A 74 3.61 8.16 -5.37
CA TRP A 74 2.77 9.23 -4.84
C TRP A 74 3.55 10.43 -4.30
N LYS A 75 4.88 10.31 -4.16
CA LYS A 75 5.75 11.29 -3.52
C LYS A 75 5.28 11.67 -2.10
N ASP A 76 4.65 10.73 -1.40
CA ASP A 76 4.14 10.93 -0.04
C ASP A 76 5.25 10.70 0.98
N ARG A 77 5.70 11.78 1.62
CA ARG A 77 6.84 11.76 2.56
C ARG A 77 6.55 10.89 3.79
N ALA A 78 5.32 10.90 4.29
CA ALA A 78 4.96 10.14 5.48
C ALA A 78 4.98 8.64 5.17
N LEU A 79 4.39 8.24 4.04
CA LEU A 79 4.37 6.84 3.62
C LEU A 79 5.77 6.32 3.24
N ILE A 80 6.62 7.16 2.64
CA ILE A 80 8.01 6.79 2.34
C ILE A 80 8.77 6.50 3.63
N VAL A 81 8.70 7.39 4.63
CA VAL A 81 9.42 7.19 5.91
C VAL A 81 8.90 5.96 6.64
N LEU A 82 7.57 5.80 6.73
CA LEU A 82 6.96 4.67 7.43
C LEU A 82 7.38 3.32 6.82
N ASN A 83 7.26 3.17 5.50
CA ASN A 83 7.55 1.90 4.85
C ASN A 83 9.05 1.63 4.72
N SER A 84 9.89 2.65 4.56
CA SER A 84 11.36 2.46 4.51
C SER A 84 11.91 2.02 5.87
N VAL A 85 11.53 2.70 6.96
CA VAL A 85 11.96 2.32 8.32
C VAL A 85 11.35 0.97 8.72
N GLY A 86 10.07 0.75 8.40
CA GLY A 86 9.42 -0.55 8.61
C GLY A 86 10.14 -1.69 7.88
N LEU A 87 10.54 -1.48 6.63
CA LEU A 87 11.28 -2.47 5.85
C LEU A 87 12.64 -2.78 6.47
N LEU A 88 13.37 -1.77 6.99
CA LEU A 88 14.64 -1.98 7.69
C LEU A 88 14.47 -2.89 8.92
N PHE A 89 13.40 -2.71 9.70
CA PHE A 89 13.11 -3.58 10.83
C PHE A 89 12.78 -5.01 10.42
N LEU A 90 12.02 -5.19 9.34
CA LEU A 90 11.70 -6.52 8.82
C LEU A 90 12.97 -7.23 8.28
N ILE A 91 13.83 -6.52 7.55
CA ILE A 91 15.11 -7.07 7.06
C ILE A 91 16.01 -7.44 8.24
N LYS A 92 16.10 -6.59 9.27
CA LYS A 92 16.85 -6.91 10.50
C LYS A 92 16.34 -8.21 11.12
N THR A 93 15.03 -8.37 11.27
CA THR A 93 14.41 -9.59 11.80
C THR A 93 14.73 -10.81 10.95
N PHE A 94 14.65 -10.66 9.62
CA PHE A 94 14.99 -11.73 8.68
C PHE A 94 16.46 -12.18 8.81
N VAL A 95 17.40 -11.23 8.84
CA VAL A 95 18.82 -11.52 9.02
C VAL A 95 19.07 -12.22 10.36
N MET A 96 18.47 -11.73 11.45
CA MET A 96 18.59 -12.38 12.76
C MET A 96 18.03 -13.81 12.74
N SER A 97 16.92 -14.05 12.05
CA SER A 97 16.30 -15.39 11.96
C SER A 97 17.12 -16.42 11.18
N ILE A 98 18.12 -15.98 10.40
CA ILE A 98 19.03 -16.87 9.65
C ILE A 98 20.31 -17.16 10.45
N ILE A 99 20.73 -16.22 11.28
CA ILE A 99 22.01 -16.28 12.01
C ILE A 99 21.85 -17.02 13.35
N GLN A 100 20.65 -17.03 13.92
CA GLN A 100 20.31 -17.72 15.17
C GLN A 100 19.79 -19.13 14.90
#